data_AF-A0A3M6T7Z3-F1
#
_entry.id   AF-A0A3M6T7Z3-F1
#
_cell.length_a   1.000
_cell.length_b   1.000
_cell.length_c   1.000
_cell.angle_alpha   90.00
_cell.angle_beta   90.00
_cell.angle_gamma   90.00
#
_symmetry.space_group_name_H-M   'P 1'
#
loop_
_entity.id
_entity.type
_entity.pdbx_description
1 polymer ?
#
loop_
_entity_poly.entity_id
_entity_poly.type
_entity_poly.pdbx_seq_one_letter_code
_entity_poly.pdbx_strand_id
1 'polypeptide(L)'
;MSAWFSIIKCVHEMAVDTPYGNVEPVFEYFKELLLCHSVKRPPYSVALFSVDQVKKLTTYAVNTYFRHFKMYKYTFTPKVRLDLSLKYIGLPETPEPSEVGEADQGADGGAEEVTSDVEKTEAEAITVQEEDTPAVKELKAIINSALSEQVQQLKTSVDQQLKAQDEEIAVKMGISADVSGPPKSPKTKKRGK
;
A
#
# COMPACT_ATOMS: atom_id res chain seq x y z
N MET A 1 34.03 24.51 16.00
CA MET A 1 33.60 24.13 14.63
C MET A 1 33.04 22.71 14.55
N SER A 2 33.52 21.75 15.35
CA SER A 2 33.05 20.35 15.30
C SER A 2 31.57 20.14 15.66
N ALA A 3 31.00 20.94 16.55
CA ALA A 3 29.59 20.80 16.98
C ALA A 3 28.60 21.00 15.82
N TRP A 4 28.80 22.02 14.97
CA TRP A 4 27.95 22.27 13.81
C TRP A 4 27.97 21.09 12.83
N PHE A 5 29.17 20.61 12.49
CA PHE A 5 29.32 19.48 11.60
C PHE A 5 28.67 18.21 12.17
N SER A 6 28.80 17.99 13.48
CA SER A 6 28.12 16.89 14.17
C SER A 6 26.60 16.97 14.03
N ILE A 7 26.00 18.16 14.17
CA ILE A 7 24.56 18.36 13.99
C ILE A 7 24.15 17.96 12.58
N ILE A 8 24.84 18.47 11.56
CA ILE A 8 24.52 18.16 10.15
C ILE A 8 24.71 16.67 9.85
N LYS A 9 25.73 16.02 10.43
CA LYS A 9 25.94 14.58 10.30
C LYS A 9 24.75 13.80 10.88
N CYS A 10 24.31 14.11 12.09
CA CYS A 10 23.16 13.44 12.71
C CYS A 10 21.86 13.67 11.92
N VAL A 11 21.65 14.88 11.40
CA VAL A 11 20.51 15.19 10.52
C VAL A 11 20.58 14.39 9.22
N HIS A 12 21.78 14.22 8.66
CA HIS A 12 21.99 13.45 7.45
C HIS A 12 21.75 11.97 7.65
N GLU A 13 22.24 11.39 8.75
CA GLU A 13 21.98 9.99 9.12
C GLU A 13 20.47 9.73 9.23
N MET A 14 19.71 10.61 9.89
CA MET A 14 18.25 10.50 9.96
C MET A 14 17.57 10.66 8.58
N ALA A 15 18.12 11.48 7.69
CA ALA A 15 17.54 11.70 6.36
C ALA A 15 17.65 10.47 5.44
N VAL A 16 18.73 9.69 5.57
CA VAL A 16 19.06 8.54 4.71
C VAL A 16 18.59 7.20 5.28
N ASP A 17 18.19 7.16 6.56
CA ASP A 17 17.71 5.95 7.25
C ASP A 17 16.47 5.33 6.60
N THR A 18 15.66 6.15 5.92
CA THR A 18 14.44 5.70 5.24
C THR A 18 14.40 6.16 3.78
N PRO A 19 13.97 5.31 2.82
CA PRO A 19 13.78 5.73 1.44
C PRO A 19 12.57 6.65 1.25
N TYR A 20 11.65 6.71 2.23
CA TYR A 20 10.45 7.54 2.16
C TYR A 20 10.74 9.01 2.41
N GLY A 21 9.91 9.91 1.87
CA GLY A 21 10.01 11.35 2.11
C GLY A 21 9.83 11.68 3.59
N ASN A 22 10.88 12.24 4.23
CA ASN A 22 10.94 12.53 5.66
C ASN A 22 11.51 13.92 5.95
N VAL A 23 11.23 14.91 5.09
CA VAL A 23 11.79 16.28 5.21
C VAL A 23 11.34 16.95 6.51
N GLU A 24 10.04 16.99 6.78
CA GLU A 24 9.45 17.57 7.99
C GLU A 24 10.04 17.00 9.29
N PRO A 25 10.02 15.68 9.55
CA PRO A 25 10.56 15.14 10.80
C PRO A 25 12.08 15.37 10.93
N VAL A 26 12.83 15.33 9.82
CA VAL A 26 14.27 15.63 9.83
C VAL A 26 14.52 17.11 10.16
N PHE A 27 13.69 18.02 9.64
CA PHE A 27 13.79 19.43 9.97
C PHE A 27 13.40 19.71 11.43
N GLU A 28 12.43 18.97 11.97
CA GLU A 28 12.08 19.03 13.39
C GLU A 28 13.22 18.59 14.29
N TYR A 29 13.84 17.45 13.98
CA TYR A 29 15.03 16.96 14.67
C TYR A 29 16.19 17.96 14.59
N PHE A 30 16.43 18.58 13.42
CA PHE A 30 17.42 19.64 13.28
C PHE A 30 17.16 20.83 14.23
N LYS A 31 15.91 21.28 14.34
CA LYS A 31 15.54 22.37 15.27
C LYS A 31 15.81 21.99 16.72
N GLU A 32 15.49 20.75 17.10
CA GLU A 32 15.72 20.24 18.46
C GLU A 32 17.22 20.20 18.79
N LEU A 33 18.05 19.64 17.90
CA LEU A 33 19.51 19.62 18.07
C LEU A 33 20.07 21.04 18.20
N LEU A 34 19.61 21.95 17.34
CA LEU A 34 20.06 23.33 17.38
C LEU A 34 19.69 24.01 18.71
N LEU A 35 18.50 23.72 19.26
CA LEU A 35 18.07 24.23 20.56
C LEU A 35 18.93 23.67 21.71
N CYS A 36 19.24 22.37 21.68
CA CYS A 36 20.12 21.71 22.65
C CYS A 36 21.55 22.30 22.68
N HIS A 37 22.01 22.86 21.57
CA HIS A 37 23.32 23.52 21.49
C HIS A 37 23.28 25.04 21.66
N SER A 38 22.10 25.63 21.88
CA SER A 38 21.92 27.09 22.00
C SER A 38 21.46 27.51 23.39
N VAL A 39 20.78 26.64 24.12
CA VAL A 39 20.26 26.92 25.48
C VAL A 39 21.17 26.28 26.53
N LYS A 40 21.43 26.99 27.63
CA LYS A 40 22.22 26.47 28.75
C LYS A 40 21.32 25.78 29.79
N ARG A 41 21.20 24.45 29.74
CA ARG A 41 20.55 23.63 30.78
C ARG A 41 21.38 22.36 31.04
N PRO A 42 22.44 22.44 31.86
CA PRO A 42 23.13 21.23 32.32
C PRO A 42 22.13 20.30 33.03
N PRO A 43 22.14 18.96 32.85
CA PRO A 43 23.08 18.09 32.11
C PRO A 43 22.75 17.87 30.61
N TYR A 44 21.65 18.43 30.09
CA TYR A 44 21.11 18.07 28.77
C TYR A 44 21.52 19.00 27.63
N SER A 45 21.82 20.27 27.91
CA SER A 45 22.13 21.27 26.87
C SER A 45 23.28 22.21 27.25
N VAL A 46 24.06 22.57 26.23
CA VAL A 46 25.25 23.42 26.34
C VAL A 46 25.08 24.59 25.39
N ALA A 47 25.17 25.83 25.90
CA ALA A 47 25.09 27.03 25.08
C ALA A 47 26.40 27.25 24.29
N LEU A 48 26.51 26.57 23.15
CA LEU A 48 27.62 26.69 22.21
C LEU A 48 27.40 27.82 21.20
N PHE A 49 26.13 28.12 20.87
CA PHE A 49 25.77 29.12 19.87
C PHE A 49 25.01 30.29 20.49
N SER A 50 25.30 31.50 20.01
CA SER A 50 24.48 32.68 20.31
C SER A 50 23.21 32.71 19.44
N VAL A 51 22.19 33.46 19.87
CA VAL A 51 20.92 33.59 19.13
C VAL A 51 21.12 34.08 17.68
N ASP A 52 22.06 34.98 17.44
CA ASP A 52 22.35 35.47 16.09
C ASP A 52 23.08 34.42 15.24
N GLN A 53 23.95 33.62 15.85
CA GLN A 53 24.59 32.49 15.17
C GLN A 53 23.55 31.43 14.78
N VAL A 54 22.60 31.12 15.66
CA VAL A 54 21.50 30.20 15.38
C VAL A 54 20.72 30.61 14.14
N LYS A 55 20.34 31.90 14.04
CA LYS A 55 19.64 32.42 12.84
C LYS A 55 20.47 32.21 11.58
N LYS A 56 21.75 32.56 11.61
CA LYS A 56 22.67 32.40 10.46
C LYS A 56 22.83 30.93 10.07
N LEU A 57 22.98 30.05 11.05
CA LEU A 57 23.13 28.60 10.86
C LEU A 57 21.87 27.97 10.28
N THR A 58 20.68 28.34 10.79
CA THR A 58 19.40 27.88 10.24
C THR A 58 19.24 28.32 8.78
N THR A 59 19.48 29.60 8.49
CA THR A 59 19.42 30.11 7.11
C THR A 59 20.41 29.40 6.19
N TYR A 60 21.61 29.10 6.69
CA TYR A 60 22.62 28.36 5.94
C TYR A 60 22.18 26.92 5.68
N ALA A 61 21.71 26.18 6.68
CA ALA A 61 21.24 24.80 6.52
C ALA A 61 20.05 24.71 5.57
N VAL A 62 19.09 25.63 5.66
CA VAL A 62 17.93 25.64 4.76
C VAL A 62 18.37 25.89 3.31
N ASN A 63 19.26 26.85 3.08
CA ASN A 63 19.69 27.21 1.73
C ASN A 63 20.67 26.21 1.10
N THR A 64 21.40 25.44 1.89
CA THR A 64 22.39 24.47 1.38
C THR A 64 21.88 23.05 1.47
N TYR A 65 21.66 22.55 2.69
CA TYR A 65 21.30 21.16 2.94
C TYR A 65 19.86 20.85 2.54
N PHE A 66 18.87 21.55 3.13
CA PHE A 66 17.45 21.24 2.89
C PHE A 66 16.99 21.63 1.48
N ARG A 67 17.55 22.69 0.89
CA ARG A 67 17.32 23.04 -0.53
C ARG A 67 17.66 21.87 -1.48
N HIS A 68 18.69 21.10 -1.16
CA HIS A 68 19.16 19.96 -1.96
C HIS A 68 18.82 18.61 -1.33
N PHE A 69 17.81 18.55 -0.47
CA PHE A 69 17.46 17.33 0.29
C PHE A 69 17.23 16.12 -0.61
N LYS A 70 16.55 16.30 -1.75
CA LYS A 70 16.26 15.22 -2.70
C LYS A 70 17.54 14.64 -3.32
N MET A 71 18.56 15.46 -3.57
CA MET A 71 19.85 15.02 -4.10
C MET A 71 20.58 14.15 -3.08
N TYR A 72 20.71 14.64 -1.84
CA TYR A 72 21.32 13.85 -0.76
C TYR A 72 20.58 12.53 -0.54
N LYS A 73 19.25 12.57 -0.52
CA LYS A 73 18.46 11.35 -0.35
C LYS A 73 18.70 10.37 -1.49
N TYR A 74 18.72 10.85 -2.73
CA TYR A 74 18.92 9.98 -3.89
C TYR A 74 20.29 9.29 -3.90
N THR A 75 21.35 9.99 -3.50
CA THR A 75 22.72 9.46 -3.56
C THR A 75 23.08 8.57 -2.36
N PHE A 76 22.53 8.87 -1.18
CA PHE A 76 22.95 8.22 0.08
C PHE A 76 21.92 7.23 0.64
N THR A 77 20.69 7.18 0.11
CA THR A 77 19.72 6.17 0.55
C THR A 77 20.06 4.79 -0.03
N PRO A 78 20.19 3.75 0.80
CA PRO A 78 20.39 2.39 0.32
C PRO A 78 19.20 1.92 -0.52
N LYS A 79 19.47 1.36 -1.71
CA LYS A 79 18.43 0.80 -2.57
C LYS A 79 17.97 -0.55 -2.01
N VAL A 80 16.70 -0.66 -1.65
CA VAL A 80 16.07 -1.94 -1.26
C VAL A 80 15.58 -2.63 -2.53
N ARG A 81 16.16 -3.78 -2.87
CA ARG A 81 15.67 -4.65 -3.96
C ARG A 81 14.95 -5.84 -3.33
N LEU A 82 13.74 -6.11 -3.80
CA LEU A 82 12.99 -7.31 -3.46
C LEU A 82 13.11 -8.29 -4.62
N ASP A 83 13.75 -9.43 -4.39
CA ASP A 83 13.82 -10.54 -5.34
C ASP A 83 12.75 -11.57 -4.95
N LEU A 84 11.78 -11.79 -5.84
CA LEU A 84 10.64 -12.67 -5.60
C LEU A 84 10.74 -13.90 -6.49
N SER A 85 11.12 -15.03 -5.92
CA SER A 85 11.01 -16.33 -6.57
C SER A 85 9.65 -16.97 -6.24
N LEU A 86 8.72 -16.97 -7.19
CA LEU A 86 7.41 -17.61 -7.05
C LEU A 86 7.49 -19.05 -7.58
N LYS A 87 7.39 -20.05 -6.70
CA LYS A 87 7.18 -21.44 -7.11
C LYS A 87 5.70 -21.79 -6.99
N TYR A 88 5.04 -21.94 -8.13
CA TYR A 88 3.64 -22.38 -8.16
C TYR A 88 3.58 -23.92 -8.17
N ILE A 89 2.75 -24.51 -7.31
CA ILE A 89 2.55 -25.96 -7.25
C ILE A 89 1.42 -26.32 -8.21
N GLY A 90 1.67 -27.23 -9.16
CA GLY A 90 0.65 -27.73 -10.10
C GLY A 90 0.69 -27.17 -11.52
N LEU A 91 1.67 -26.33 -11.86
CA LEU A 91 1.97 -25.98 -13.26
C LEU A 91 3.03 -26.96 -13.82
N PRO A 92 2.91 -27.41 -15.09
CA PRO A 92 3.98 -28.16 -15.74
C PRO A 92 5.24 -27.28 -15.84
N GLU A 93 6.40 -27.90 -15.70
CA GLU A 93 7.69 -27.21 -15.74
C GLU A 93 7.89 -26.62 -17.15
N THR A 94 7.73 -25.31 -17.29
CA THR A 94 8.06 -24.60 -18.54
C THR A 94 9.55 -24.78 -18.78
N PRO A 95 9.98 -25.26 -19.97
CA PRO A 95 11.40 -25.44 -20.27
C PRO A 95 12.14 -24.10 -20.10
N GLU A 96 13.36 -24.17 -19.55
CA GLU A 96 14.22 -22.99 -19.38
C GLU A 96 14.32 -22.22 -20.70
N PRO A 97 14.21 -20.88 -20.68
CA PRO A 97 14.38 -20.08 -21.88
C PRO A 97 15.79 -20.36 -22.44
N SER A 98 15.84 -20.96 -23.62
CA SER A 98 17.08 -21.21 -24.34
C SER A 98 17.83 -19.89 -24.49
N GLU A 99 19.06 -19.82 -23.99
CA GLU A 99 19.94 -18.67 -24.23
C GLU A 99 20.26 -18.58 -25.71
N VAL A 100 19.43 -17.87 -26.47
CA VAL A 100 19.76 -17.44 -27.83
C VAL A 100 20.58 -16.16 -27.70
N GLY A 101 21.89 -16.34 -27.60
CA GLY A 101 22.92 -15.50 -28.21
C GLY A 101 22.95 -14.03 -27.81
N GLU A 102 23.97 -13.68 -27.03
CA GLU A 102 24.58 -12.36 -27.01
C GLU A 102 24.80 -11.84 -28.44
N ALA A 103 24.21 -10.69 -28.75
CA ALA A 103 24.70 -9.79 -29.79
C ALA A 103 24.71 -8.38 -29.21
N ASP A 104 25.83 -8.06 -28.58
CA ASP A 104 26.34 -6.71 -28.36
C ASP A 104 26.30 -5.93 -29.68
N GLN A 105 25.50 -4.87 -29.74
CA GLN A 105 25.71 -3.75 -30.65
C GLN A 105 25.48 -2.46 -29.87
N GLY A 106 26.60 -1.90 -29.39
CA GLY A 106 26.68 -0.51 -29.02
C GLY A 106 26.35 0.38 -30.22
N ALA A 107 25.46 1.34 -30.02
CA ALA A 107 25.33 2.53 -30.85
C ALA A 107 25.05 3.72 -29.94
N ASP A 108 26.15 4.44 -29.67
CA ASP A 108 26.19 5.82 -29.19
C ASP A 108 25.45 6.75 -30.16
N GLY A 109 24.82 7.81 -29.64
CA GLY A 109 24.13 8.81 -30.47
C GLY A 109 23.12 9.65 -29.70
N GLY A 110 23.60 10.66 -28.97
CA GLY A 110 22.77 11.73 -28.42
C GLY A 110 22.32 12.75 -29.46
N ALA A 111 21.18 13.39 -29.18
CA ALA A 111 20.80 14.79 -29.43
C ALA A 111 19.26 14.90 -29.39
N GLU A 112 18.71 15.44 -28.31
CA GLU A 112 18.10 16.79 -28.22
C GLU A 112 16.59 16.77 -28.58
N GLU A 113 15.76 16.89 -27.55
CA GLU A 113 14.94 18.08 -27.21
C GLU A 113 13.73 18.27 -28.13
N VAL A 114 12.52 18.14 -27.57
CA VAL A 114 11.54 19.24 -27.58
C VAL A 114 10.72 19.16 -26.29
N THR A 115 10.84 20.22 -25.51
CA THR A 115 10.00 20.66 -24.39
C THR A 115 8.58 21.01 -24.84
N SER A 116 7.55 20.66 -24.05
CA SER A 116 6.44 21.58 -23.70
C SER A 116 5.43 20.90 -22.77
N ASP A 117 5.55 21.26 -21.49
CA ASP A 117 4.51 21.87 -20.66
C ASP A 117 3.01 21.50 -20.75
N VAL A 118 2.52 21.12 -19.57
CA VAL A 118 1.31 21.61 -18.87
C VAL A 118 0.06 20.71 -18.80
N GLU A 119 -0.20 20.34 -17.53
CA GLU A 119 -1.46 20.09 -16.81
C GLU A 119 -2.58 19.18 -17.35
N LYS A 120 -2.87 18.20 -16.48
CA LYS A 120 -4.19 17.90 -15.88
C LYS A 120 -5.28 17.45 -16.85
N THR A 121 -5.60 16.16 -16.83
CA THR A 121 -6.99 15.65 -16.92
C THR A 121 -7.06 14.23 -16.36
N GLU A 122 -8.19 13.99 -15.69
CA GLU A 122 -8.67 12.76 -15.06
C GLU A 122 -8.71 11.53 -15.97
N ALA A 123 -8.68 10.37 -15.31
CA ALA A 123 -9.35 9.12 -15.63
C ALA A 123 -9.83 8.91 -17.08
N GLU A 124 -9.06 8.16 -17.86
CA GLU A 124 -9.61 7.37 -18.96
C GLU A 124 -9.08 5.94 -18.91
N ALA A 125 -10.01 5.03 -19.24
CA ALA A 125 -9.94 3.61 -19.08
C ALA A 125 -8.81 2.98 -19.91
N ILE A 126 -8.08 2.06 -19.28
CA ILE A 126 -7.19 1.14 -19.97
C ILE A 126 -8.06 0.15 -20.74
N THR A 127 -8.23 0.39 -22.04
CA THR A 127 -8.72 -0.61 -22.99
C THR A 127 -7.59 -1.59 -23.29
N VAL A 128 -7.56 -2.69 -22.53
CA VAL A 128 -6.70 -3.84 -22.86
C VAL A 128 -7.27 -4.49 -24.13
N GLN A 129 -6.57 -4.31 -25.24
CA GLN A 129 -6.84 -5.03 -26.48
C GLN A 129 -6.48 -6.51 -26.26
N GLU A 130 -7.48 -7.39 -26.24
CA GLU A 130 -7.26 -8.83 -26.23
C GLU A 130 -6.76 -9.27 -27.60
N GLU A 131 -5.48 -9.64 -27.66
CA GLU A 131 -4.88 -10.33 -28.81
C GLU A 131 -5.58 -11.69 -29.01
N ASP A 132 -6.37 -11.77 -30.08
CA ASP A 132 -7.31 -12.84 -30.40
C ASP A 132 -6.58 -14.04 -31.05
N THR A 133 -5.58 -14.58 -30.36
CA THR A 133 -4.88 -15.79 -30.82
C THR A 133 -5.81 -17.02 -30.75
N PRO A 134 -5.70 -17.99 -31.68
CA PRO A 134 -6.60 -19.15 -31.73
C PRO A 134 -6.58 -19.96 -30.43
N ALA A 135 -5.44 -20.01 -29.74
CA ALA A 135 -5.29 -20.65 -28.43
C ALA A 135 -6.14 -19.98 -27.33
N VAL A 136 -6.27 -18.64 -27.33
CA VAL A 136 -7.07 -17.91 -26.33
C VAL A 136 -8.57 -18.15 -26.55
N LYS A 137 -9.01 -18.35 -27.80
CA LYS A 137 -10.40 -18.70 -28.13
C LYS A 137 -10.79 -20.09 -27.65
N GLU A 138 -9.91 -21.08 -27.82
CA GLU A 138 -10.13 -22.43 -27.31
C GLU A 138 -10.19 -22.45 -25.78
N LEU A 139 -9.28 -21.74 -25.11
CA LEU A 139 -9.28 -21.60 -23.65
C LEU A 139 -10.56 -20.93 -23.13
N LYS A 140 -11.02 -19.85 -23.77
CA LYS A 140 -12.30 -19.20 -23.44
C LYS A 140 -13.49 -20.14 -23.62
N ALA A 141 -13.50 -20.96 -24.66
CA ALA A 141 -14.56 -21.95 -24.88
C ALA A 141 -14.59 -23.02 -23.76
N ILE A 142 -13.43 -23.52 -23.36
CA ILE A 142 -13.31 -24.48 -22.25
C ILE A 142 -13.78 -23.85 -20.94
N ILE A 143 -13.33 -22.64 -20.62
CA ILE A 143 -13.73 -21.92 -19.40
C ILE A 143 -15.24 -21.68 -19.37
N ASN A 144 -15.82 -21.21 -20.47
CA ASN A 144 -17.26 -20.95 -20.54
C ASN A 144 -18.09 -22.22 -20.39
N SER A 145 -17.64 -23.33 -20.98
CA SER A 145 -18.33 -24.63 -20.83
C SER A 145 -18.32 -25.10 -19.37
N ALA A 146 -17.16 -25.10 -18.71
CA ALA A 146 -17.03 -25.50 -17.32
C ALA A 146 -17.82 -24.58 -16.37
N LEU A 147 -17.79 -23.26 -16.61
CA LEU A 147 -18.57 -22.29 -15.85
C LEU A 147 -20.07 -22.56 -16.00
N SER A 148 -20.53 -22.85 -17.20
CA SER A 148 -21.95 -23.13 -17.47
C SER A 148 -22.44 -24.40 -16.75
N GLU A 149 -21.59 -25.44 -16.69
CA GLU A 149 -21.90 -26.66 -15.96
C GLU A 149 -21.98 -26.41 -14.44
N GLN A 150 -21.02 -25.66 -13.88
CA GLN A 150 -21.02 -25.32 -12.45
C GLN A 150 -22.24 -24.47 -12.07
N VAL A 151 -22.63 -23.51 -12.93
CA VAL A 151 -23.83 -22.68 -12.70
C VAL A 151 -25.10 -23.53 -12.76
N GLN A 152 -25.19 -24.49 -13.68
CA GLN A 152 -26.33 -25.40 -13.75
C GLN A 152 -26.40 -26.31 -12.50
N GLN A 153 -25.28 -26.85 -12.05
CA GLN A 153 -25.21 -27.65 -10.83
C GLN A 153 -25.68 -26.84 -9.62
N LEU A 154 -25.17 -25.63 -9.45
CA LEU A 154 -25.58 -24.73 -8.36
C LEU A 154 -27.08 -24.41 -8.43
N LYS A 155 -27.63 -24.12 -9.61
CA LYS A 155 -29.05 -23.85 -9.79
C LYS A 155 -29.91 -25.02 -9.32
N THR A 156 -29.56 -26.25 -9.74
CA THR A 156 -30.30 -27.45 -9.32
C THR A 156 -30.20 -27.70 -7.81
N SER A 157 -29.03 -27.44 -7.20
CA SER A 157 -28.85 -27.55 -5.76
C SER A 157 -29.69 -26.55 -4.98
N VAL A 158 -29.76 -25.30 -5.44
CA VAL A 158 -30.57 -24.25 -4.79
C VAL A 158 -32.06 -24.55 -4.94
N ASP A 159 -32.51 -24.95 -6.13
CA ASP A 159 -33.91 -25.32 -6.38
C ASP A 159 -34.35 -26.52 -5.51
N GLN A 160 -33.46 -27.50 -5.29
CA GLN A 160 -33.71 -28.62 -4.38
C GLN A 160 -33.80 -28.16 -2.92
N GLN A 161 -32.90 -27.27 -2.48
CA GLN A 161 -32.95 -26.73 -1.11
C GLN A 161 -34.22 -25.90 -0.88
N LEU A 162 -34.63 -25.07 -1.84
CA LEU A 162 -35.86 -24.28 -1.74
C LEU A 162 -37.09 -25.20 -1.64
N LYS A 163 -37.18 -26.24 -2.48
CA LYS A 163 -38.27 -27.22 -2.39
C LYS A 163 -38.28 -27.96 -1.05
N ALA A 164 -37.12 -28.38 -0.55
CA ALA A 164 -37.02 -29.06 0.74
C ALA A 164 -37.44 -28.14 1.90
N GLN A 165 -37.05 -26.85 1.84
CA GLN A 165 -37.48 -25.85 2.83
C GLN A 165 -38.97 -25.56 2.73
N ASP A 166 -39.55 -25.45 1.52
CA ASP A 166 -40.98 -25.25 1.32
C ASP A 166 -41.79 -26.45 1.84
N GLU A 167 -41.33 -27.69 1.64
CA GLU A 167 -41.93 -28.89 2.21
C GLU A 167 -41.84 -28.92 3.74
N GLU A 168 -40.69 -28.54 4.31
CA GLU A 168 -40.51 -28.43 5.77
C GLU A 168 -41.42 -27.36 6.38
N ILE A 169 -41.55 -26.21 5.71
CA ILE A 169 -42.47 -25.14 6.10
C ILE A 169 -43.92 -25.62 5.98
N ALA A 170 -44.28 -26.31 4.90
CA ALA A 170 -45.63 -26.86 4.71
C ALA A 170 -46.00 -27.87 5.81
N VAL A 171 -45.06 -28.75 6.21
CA VAL A 171 -45.25 -29.68 7.33
C VAL A 171 -45.43 -28.92 8.66
N LYS A 172 -44.59 -27.92 8.95
CA LYS A 172 -44.71 -27.09 10.16
C LYS A 172 -46.01 -26.28 10.21
N MET A 173 -46.50 -25.79 9.07
CA MET A 173 -47.79 -25.11 8.98
C MET A 173 -48.98 -26.08 9.09
N GLY A 174 -48.84 -27.31 8.59
CA GLY A 174 -49.87 -28.37 8.72
C GLY A 174 -50.02 -28.94 10.13
N ILE A 175 -48.97 -28.84 10.97
CA ILE A 175 -48.97 -29.30 12.37
C ILE A 175 -49.48 -28.22 13.34
N SER A 176 -49.61 -26.96 12.92
CA SER A 176 -49.96 -25.84 13.82
C SER A 176 -51.46 -25.55 13.98
N ALA A 177 -52.36 -26.48 13.62
CA ALA A 177 -53.81 -26.30 13.78
C ALA A 177 -54.39 -26.78 15.13
N ASP A 178 -53.57 -27.23 16.08
CA ASP A 178 -54.06 -27.60 17.42
C ASP A 178 -53.06 -27.23 18.52
N VAL A 179 -53.19 -26.00 19.06
CA VAL A 179 -53.28 -25.81 20.51
C VAL A 179 -53.85 -24.42 20.80
N SER A 180 -55.09 -24.40 21.32
CA SER A 180 -55.70 -23.22 21.90
C SER A 180 -55.22 -23.04 23.35
N GLY A 181 -54.91 -21.81 23.75
CA GLY A 181 -54.81 -21.43 25.16
C GLY A 181 -53.71 -20.39 25.48
N PRO A 182 -54.04 -19.18 25.94
CA PRO A 182 -53.04 -18.21 26.36
C PRO A 182 -52.59 -18.44 27.82
N PRO A 183 -51.29 -18.37 28.15
CA PRO A 183 -50.86 -18.32 29.54
C PRO A 183 -50.98 -16.90 30.11
N LYS A 184 -51.51 -16.81 31.32
CA LYS A 184 -51.66 -15.58 32.12
C LYS A 184 -50.30 -14.97 32.48
N SER A 185 -50.21 -13.65 32.40
CA SER A 185 -49.07 -12.83 32.81
C SER A 185 -48.94 -12.70 34.34
N PRO A 186 -47.71 -12.58 34.90
CA PRO A 186 -47.50 -12.17 36.29
C PRO A 186 -47.17 -10.67 36.36
N LYS A 187 -47.98 -9.89 37.10
CA LYS A 187 -47.64 -8.50 37.48
C LYS A 187 -47.28 -8.39 38.96
N THR A 188 -46.13 -7.79 39.15
CA THR A 188 -45.35 -7.42 40.35
C THR A 188 -46.08 -6.62 41.43
N LYS A 189 -46.01 -7.14 42.66
CA LYS A 189 -45.62 -6.50 43.95
C LYS A 189 -45.71 -4.95 44.05
N LYS A 190 -46.67 -4.45 44.83
CA LYS A 190 -46.57 -3.19 45.60
C LYS A 190 -47.49 -3.24 46.82
N ARG A 191 -46.93 -3.34 48.03
CA ARG A 191 -47.63 -3.15 49.32
C ARG A 191 -46.74 -2.37 50.29
N GLY A 192 -47.27 -1.24 50.70
CA GLY A 192 -46.93 -0.30 51.76
C GLY A 192 -48.04 0.74 51.66
N LYS A 193 -48.90 0.98 52.64
CA LYS A 193 -48.85 0.81 54.09
C LYS A 193 -50.29 0.57 54.56
#